data_AF-A0A015IUF1-F1
#
_entry.id   AF-A0A015IUF1-F1
#
_cell.length_a   1.000
_cell.length_b   1.000
_cell.length_c   1.000
_cell.angle_alpha   90.00
_cell.angle_beta   90.00
_cell.angle_gamma   90.00
#
_symmetry.space_group_name_H-M   'P 1'
#
loop_
_entity.id
_entity.type
_entity.pdbx_description
1 polymer ?
#
loop_
_entity_poly.entity_id
_entity_poly.type
_entity_poly.pdbx_seq_one_letter_code
_entity_poly.pdbx_strand_id
1 'polypeptide(L)'
;MSKNIVKKIPISNLSRKIIDLRTGLGAVKLKPVVKKISLVYSVKNDNAGARYFKKENLPRIIYNNPGLPIEVSVLKEKGVKPTLTIEFDNSKDEIIDLTKKMSEDICIEFIQITDAKPAILI
;
A
#
# COMPACT_ATOMS: atom_id res chain seq x y z
N MET A 1 -41.56 -1.51 -33.04
CA MET A 1 -40.75 -1.81 -31.83
C MET A 1 -39.33 -1.30 -32.06
N SER A 2 -38.91 -0.25 -31.35
CA SER A 2 -37.53 0.27 -31.42
C SER A 2 -36.59 -0.67 -30.66
N LYS A 3 -35.51 -1.13 -31.32
CA LYS A 3 -34.45 -1.89 -30.67
C LYS A 3 -33.54 -0.91 -29.93
N ASN A 4 -33.58 -0.94 -28.60
CA ASN A 4 -32.60 -0.24 -27.78
C ASN A 4 -31.21 -0.85 -28.03
N ILE A 5 -30.28 -0.07 -28.58
CA ILE A 5 -28.88 -0.47 -28.76
C ILE A 5 -28.09 0.07 -27.58
N VAL A 6 -27.76 -0.81 -26.63
CA VAL A 6 -26.85 -0.48 -25.52
C VAL A 6 -25.41 -0.71 -25.99
N LYS A 7 -24.63 0.36 -26.16
CA LYS A 7 -23.17 0.27 -26.39
C LYS A 7 -22.44 0.40 -25.06
N LYS A 8 -21.62 -0.60 -24.69
CA LYS A 8 -20.68 -0.49 -23.57
C LYS A 8 -19.54 0.45 -23.96
N ILE A 9 -19.29 1.47 -23.14
CA ILE A 9 -18.14 2.37 -23.33
C ILE A 9 -16.88 1.63 -22.85
N PRO A 10 -15.81 1.55 -23.66
CA PRO A 10 -14.57 0.93 -23.25
C PRO A 10 -13.87 1.79 -22.18
N ILE A 11 -13.45 1.16 -21.08
CA ILE A 11 -12.70 1.84 -20.02
C ILE A 11 -11.24 2.01 -20.46
N SER A 12 -10.75 3.25 -20.43
CA SER A 12 -9.36 3.60 -20.76
C SER A 12 -8.37 2.99 -19.75
N ASN A 13 -7.10 2.82 -20.16
CA ASN A 13 -6.05 2.32 -19.27
C ASN A 13 -5.82 3.25 -18.06
N LEU A 14 -5.97 4.57 -18.24
CA LEU A 14 -5.87 5.54 -17.15
C LEU A 14 -7.01 5.34 -16.13
N SER A 15 -8.25 5.21 -16.62
CA SER A 15 -9.42 4.97 -15.79
C SER A 15 -9.26 3.66 -14.99
N ARG A 16 -8.72 2.59 -15.59
CA ARG A 16 -8.43 1.34 -14.88
C ARG A 16 -7.41 1.54 -13.77
N LYS A 17 -6.28 2.21 -14.03
CA LYS A 17 -5.27 2.49 -13.01
C LYS A 17 -5.83 3.31 -11.84
N ILE A 18 -6.70 4.27 -12.10
CA ILE A 18 -7.37 5.04 -11.04
C ILE A 18 -8.29 4.13 -10.22
N ILE A 19 -9.05 3.24 -10.87
CA ILE A 19 -9.88 2.24 -10.18
C ILE A 19 -8.99 1.34 -9.31
N ASP A 20 -7.84 0.88 -9.82
CA ASP A 20 -6.90 0.01 -9.10
C ASP A 20 -6.26 0.69 -7.88
N LEU A 21 -6.04 2.02 -7.93
CA LEU A 21 -5.54 2.81 -6.80
C LEU A 21 -6.62 3.07 -5.74
N ARG A 22 -7.87 3.20 -6.19
CA ARG A 22 -9.03 3.43 -5.34
C ARG A 22 -9.50 2.14 -4.67
N THR A 23 -9.29 0.98 -5.28
CA THR A 23 -9.82 -0.32 -4.81
C THR A 23 -8.72 -1.28 -4.37
N GLY A 24 -9.10 -2.40 -3.76
CA GLY A 24 -8.21 -3.49 -3.41
C GLY A 24 -7.48 -3.33 -2.07
N LEU A 25 -6.63 -4.31 -1.77
CA LEU A 25 -5.86 -4.36 -0.52
C LEU A 25 -4.85 -3.19 -0.47
N GLY A 26 -4.92 -2.37 0.57
CA GLY A 26 -4.12 -1.15 0.72
C GLY A 26 -4.88 0.13 0.34
N ALA A 27 -6.06 0.06 -0.26
CA ALA A 27 -6.93 1.23 -0.44
C ALA A 27 -7.66 1.55 0.87
N VAL A 28 -6.92 2.13 1.81
CA VAL A 28 -7.39 2.42 3.18
C VAL A 28 -7.15 3.88 3.56
N LYS A 29 -7.98 4.41 4.46
CA LYS A 29 -7.78 5.70 5.11
C LYS A 29 -7.19 5.49 6.50
N LEU A 30 -6.04 6.13 6.73
CA LEU A 30 -5.35 6.09 8.00
C LEU A 30 -5.94 7.11 8.97
N LYS A 31 -5.83 6.82 10.27
CA LYS A 31 -6.13 7.79 11.31
C LYS A 31 -5.03 8.88 11.36
N PRO A 32 -5.35 10.12 11.77
CA PRO A 32 -4.36 11.21 11.88
C PRO A 32 -3.21 10.96 12.87
N VAL A 33 -3.34 9.94 13.70
CA VAL A 33 -2.28 9.48 14.61
C VAL A 33 -1.10 8.86 13.85
N VAL A 34 -1.31 8.31 12.65
CA VAL A 34 -0.18 7.83 11.81
C VAL A 34 0.49 9.04 11.17
N LYS A 35 1.79 9.26 11.46
CA LYS A 35 2.55 10.43 11.01
C LYS A 35 3.46 10.15 9.84
N LYS A 36 4.04 8.96 9.76
CA LYS A 36 4.99 8.61 8.71
C LYS A 36 5.08 7.11 8.53
N ILE A 37 5.40 6.69 7.31
CA ILE A 37 5.72 5.30 6.99
C ILE A 37 7.10 5.25 6.35
N SER A 38 7.94 4.33 6.80
CA SER A 38 9.28 4.11 6.26
C SER A 38 9.47 2.65 5.85
N LEU A 39 9.70 2.40 4.56
CA LEU A 39 9.96 1.06 4.02
C LEU A 39 11.43 0.91 3.66
N VAL A 40 12.11 -0.09 4.24
CA VAL A 40 13.51 -0.40 3.95
C VAL A 40 13.59 -1.84 3.44
N TYR A 41 14.25 -2.07 2.30
CA TYR A 41 14.57 -3.43 1.85
C TYR A 41 15.74 -3.44 0.86
N SER A 42 16.37 -4.60 0.69
CA SER A 42 17.37 -4.82 -0.37
C SER A 42 16.79 -5.42 -1.65
N VAL A 43 17.32 -5.00 -2.80
CA VAL A 43 17.03 -5.58 -4.13
C VAL A 43 17.56 -7.01 -4.27
N LYS A 44 18.72 -7.31 -3.65
CA LYS A 44 19.47 -8.56 -3.88
C LYS A 44 19.06 -9.73 -2.98
N ASN A 45 18.17 -9.52 -2.01
CA ASN A 45 17.70 -10.55 -1.07
C ASN A 45 16.34 -11.12 -1.48
N ASP A 46 15.92 -12.19 -0.79
CA ASP A 46 14.58 -12.80 -0.84
C ASP A 46 13.50 -11.91 -0.17
N ASN A 47 13.44 -10.67 -0.61
CA ASN A 47 12.52 -9.64 -0.13
C ASN A 47 11.40 -9.42 -1.16
N ALA A 48 10.90 -10.51 -1.77
CA ALA A 48 9.87 -10.42 -2.80
C ALA A 48 8.60 -9.73 -2.27
N GLY A 49 8.16 -10.07 -1.06
CA GLY A 49 7.02 -9.43 -0.41
C GLY A 49 7.15 -7.91 -0.30
N ALA A 50 8.30 -7.40 0.15
CA ALA A 50 8.54 -5.95 0.23
C ALA A 50 8.51 -5.26 -1.14
N ARG A 51 9.02 -5.92 -2.19
CA ARG A 51 8.96 -5.40 -3.57
C ARG A 51 7.52 -5.32 -4.08
N TYR A 52 6.73 -6.36 -3.86
CA TYR A 52 5.32 -6.38 -4.25
C TYR A 52 4.51 -5.38 -3.42
N PHE A 53 4.80 -5.25 -2.12
CA PHE A 53 4.12 -4.30 -1.25
C PHE A 53 4.35 -2.86 -1.73
N LYS A 54 5.59 -2.50 -2.06
CA LYS A 54 5.94 -1.21 -2.68
C LYS A 54 5.21 -0.98 -4.00
N LYS A 55 5.02 -2.03 -4.81
CA LYS A 55 4.49 -1.92 -6.18
C LYS A 55 2.96 -1.89 -6.21
N GLU A 56 2.30 -2.66 -5.35
CA GLU A 56 0.86 -2.94 -5.44
C GLU A 56 0.07 -2.26 -4.30
N ASN A 57 0.51 -2.40 -3.05
CA ASN A 57 -0.24 -1.92 -1.88
C ASN A 57 0.10 -0.47 -1.53
N LEU A 58 1.39 -0.11 -1.51
CA LEU A 58 1.85 1.22 -1.11
C LEU A 58 1.28 2.35 -1.98
N PRO A 59 1.14 2.22 -3.32
CA PRO A 59 0.51 3.26 -4.14
C PRO A 59 -0.97 3.49 -3.79
N ARG A 60 -1.70 2.44 -3.41
CA ARG A 60 -3.09 2.56 -2.93
C ARG A 60 -3.15 3.31 -1.60
N ILE A 61 -2.21 3.03 -0.69
CA ILE A 61 -2.10 3.75 0.59
C ILE A 61 -1.80 5.22 0.33
N ILE A 62 -0.82 5.54 -0.51
CA ILE A 62 -0.45 6.93 -0.88
C ILE A 62 -1.66 7.66 -1.47
N TYR A 63 -2.32 7.04 -2.45
CA TYR A 63 -3.45 7.66 -3.15
C TYR A 63 -4.58 8.07 -2.21
N ASN A 64 -4.87 7.24 -1.20
CA ASN A 64 -5.94 7.50 -0.23
C ASN A 64 -5.50 8.35 0.96
N ASN A 65 -4.19 8.65 1.10
CA ASN A 65 -3.61 9.43 2.20
C ASN A 65 -2.54 10.41 1.67
N PRO A 66 -2.92 11.39 0.82
CA PRO A 66 -1.97 12.21 0.06
C PRO A 66 -1.09 13.14 0.92
N GLY A 67 -1.46 13.39 2.18
CA GLY A 67 -0.69 14.19 3.12
C GLY A 67 0.28 13.41 3.99
N LEU A 68 0.35 12.08 3.85
CA LEU A 68 1.21 11.24 4.69
C LEU A 68 2.65 11.20 4.14
N PRO A 69 3.66 11.63 4.92
CA PRO A 69 5.07 11.38 4.61
C PRO A 69 5.36 9.89 4.46
N ILE A 70 5.96 9.50 3.33
CA ILE A 70 6.35 8.12 3.04
C ILE A 70 7.79 8.11 2.51
N GLU A 71 8.65 7.32 3.15
CA GLU A 71 10.04 7.13 2.75
C GLU A 71 10.28 5.68 2.32
N VAL A 72 11.00 5.50 1.21
CA VAL A 72 11.33 4.16 0.69
C VAL A 72 12.82 4.07 0.38
N SER A 73 13.53 3.29 1.18
CA SER A 73 14.97 3.04 1.05
C SER A 73 15.23 1.69 0.42
N VAL A 74 15.64 1.71 -0.85
CA VAL A 74 15.95 0.51 -1.63
C VAL A 74 17.46 0.32 -1.70
N LEU A 75 17.97 -0.64 -0.93
CA LEU A 75 19.40 -0.89 -0.78
C LEU A 75 19.91 -1.94 -1.77
N LYS A 76 21.19 -1.83 -2.17
CA LYS A 76 21.86 -2.79 -3.06
C LYS A 76 22.65 -3.87 -2.31
N GLU A 77 22.87 -3.67 -1.02
CA GLU A 77 23.64 -4.56 -0.15
C GLU A 77 22.89 -5.84 0.15
N LYS A 78 23.61 -6.95 0.32
CA LYS A 78 23.01 -8.23 0.75
C LYS A 78 22.82 -8.22 2.27
N GLY A 79 21.93 -9.08 2.78
CA GLY A 79 21.72 -9.24 4.22
C GLY A 79 20.91 -8.12 4.90
N VAL A 80 20.51 -7.06 4.19
CA VAL A 80 19.56 -6.07 4.72
C VAL A 80 18.25 -6.74 5.06
N LYS A 81 17.88 -6.66 6.33
CA LYS A 81 16.59 -7.10 6.85
C LYS A 81 15.49 -6.14 6.38
N PRO A 82 14.47 -6.62 5.66
CA PRO A 82 13.41 -5.74 5.19
C PRO A 82 12.46 -5.36 6.33
N THR A 83 12.16 -4.07 6.47
CA THR A 83 11.31 -3.54 7.55
C THR A 83 10.34 -2.49 7.05
N LEU A 84 9.16 -2.45 7.66
CA LEU A 84 8.17 -1.38 7.51
C LEU A 84 7.96 -0.73 8.87
N THR A 85 8.39 0.53 9.01
CA THR A 85 8.22 1.32 10.23
C THR A 85 7.00 2.22 10.08
N ILE A 86 6.18 2.28 11.12
CA ILE A 86 4.99 3.13 11.22
C ILE A 86 5.22 4.05 12.42
N GLU A 87 5.34 5.35 12.13
CA GLU A 87 5.53 6.37 13.16
C GLU A 87 4.16 6.92 13.57
N PHE A 88 3.91 6.99 14.88
CA PHE A 88 2.65 7.45 15.44
C PHE A 88 2.82 8.75 16.26
N ASP A 89 1.75 9.53 16.40
CA ASP A 89 1.71 10.69 17.27
C ASP A 89 1.77 10.26 18.73
N ASN A 90 2.77 10.75 19.47
CA ASN A 90 2.89 10.57 20.93
C ASN A 90 2.75 9.11 21.42
N SER A 91 3.09 8.14 20.57
CA SER A 91 3.05 6.72 20.88
C SER A 91 4.27 6.04 20.27
N LYS A 92 4.51 4.79 20.69
CA LYS A 92 5.66 4.03 20.24
C LYS A 92 5.50 3.68 18.76
N ASP A 93 6.57 3.90 17.99
CA ASP A 93 6.63 3.45 16.60
C ASP A 93 6.56 1.93 16.53
N GLU A 94 5.83 1.43 15.55
CA GLU A 94 5.72 0.01 15.27
C GLU A 94 6.63 -0.37 14.10
N ILE A 95 7.32 -1.50 14.24
CA ILE A 95 8.24 -2.00 13.21
C ILE A 95 7.80 -3.40 12.82
N ILE A 96 7.35 -3.53 11.57
CA ILE A 96 6.99 -4.81 10.98
C ILE A 96 8.23 -5.40 10.29
N ASP A 97 8.64 -6.58 10.76
CA ASP A 97 9.62 -7.42 10.06
C ASP A 97 8.97 -8.03 8.81
N LEU A 98 9.54 -7.80 7.63
CA LEU A 98 9.00 -8.26 6.35
C LEU A 98 9.69 -9.55 5.85
N THR A 99 10.60 -10.11 6.65
CA THR A 99 11.38 -11.30 6.27
C THR A 99 10.44 -12.47 5.99
N LYS A 100 10.52 -13.04 4.79
CA LYS A 100 9.69 -14.18 4.33
C LYS A 100 8.17 -13.93 4.37
N LYS A 101 7.71 -12.68 4.46
CA LYS A 101 6.28 -12.35 4.38
C LYS A 101 5.85 -12.10 2.94
N MET A 102 4.61 -12.46 2.62
CA MET A 102 3.97 -12.08 1.35
C MET A 102 3.47 -10.64 1.41
N SER A 103 3.24 -10.03 0.26
CA SER A 103 2.78 -8.64 0.14
C SER A 103 1.44 -8.43 0.85
N GLU A 104 0.55 -9.41 0.71
CA GLU A 104 -0.78 -9.43 1.28
C GLU A 104 -0.72 -9.46 2.81
N ASP A 105 0.11 -10.33 3.37
CA ASP A 105 0.31 -10.46 4.82
C ASP A 105 0.85 -9.15 5.42
N ILE A 106 1.86 -8.56 4.76
CA ILE A 106 2.42 -7.25 5.16
C ILE A 106 1.31 -6.19 5.19
N CYS A 107 0.46 -6.15 4.16
CA CYS A 107 -0.59 -5.15 4.09
C CYS A 107 -1.70 -5.38 5.12
N ILE A 108 -2.06 -6.63 5.40
CA ILE A 108 -3.07 -6.97 6.43
C ILE A 108 -2.56 -6.55 7.81
N GLU A 109 -1.32 -6.91 8.14
CA GLU A 109 -0.70 -6.55 9.42
C GLU A 109 -0.57 -5.03 9.57
N PHE A 110 -0.17 -4.32 8.51
CA PHE A 110 -0.16 -2.86 8.48
C PHE A 110 -1.56 -2.27 8.79
N ILE A 111 -2.62 -2.80 8.17
CA ILE A 111 -4.00 -2.34 8.38
C ILE A 111 -4.44 -2.60 9.83
N GLN A 112 -4.09 -3.76 10.38
CA GLN A 112 -4.42 -4.12 11.77
C GLN A 112 -3.72 -3.20 12.78
N ILE A 113 -2.42 -2.95 12.61
CA ILE A 113 -1.63 -2.09 13.50
C ILE A 113 -2.11 -0.64 13.44
N THR A 114 -2.44 -0.14 12.24
CA THR A 114 -2.89 1.25 12.06
C THR A 114 -4.38 1.46 12.37
N ASP A 115 -5.13 0.39 12.60
CA ASP A 115 -6.60 0.37 12.67
C ASP A 115 -7.21 1.19 11.51
N ALA A 116 -6.65 0.97 10.31
CA ALA A 116 -7.04 1.69 9.11
C ALA A 116 -8.38 1.19 8.59
N LYS A 117 -9.22 2.12 8.16
CA LYS A 117 -10.52 1.77 7.59
C LYS A 117 -10.39 1.63 6.08
N PRO A 118 -11.11 0.68 5.44
CA PRO A 118 -11.23 0.67 4.00
C PRO A 118 -11.62 2.07 3.51
N ALA A 119 -10.98 2.56 2.45
CA ALA A 119 -11.25 3.89 1.94
C ALA A 119 -12.70 4.02 1.41
N ILE A 120 -13.39 2.88 1.24
CA ILE A 120 -14.74 2.63 0.69
C ILE A 120 -15.03 3.52 -0.52
N LEU A 121 -15.08 2.88 -1.69
CA LEU A 121 -15.78 3.43 -2.84
C LEU A 121 -17.26 3.08 -2.76
N ILE A 122 -18.06 3.96 -3.37
CA ILE A 122 -19.31 3.68 -4.10
C ILE A 122 -19.37 2.22 -4.57
#